data_AF-A0A7V2SWF2-F1
#
_entry.id   AF-A0A7V2SWF2-F1
#
_cell.length_a   1.000
_cell.length_b   1.000
_cell.length_c   1.000
_cell.angle_alpha   90.00
_cell.angle_beta   90.00
_cell.angle_gamma   90.00
#
_symmetry.space_group_name_H-M   'P 1'
#
loop_
_entity.id
_entity.type
_entity.pdbx_description
1 polymer ?
#
loop_
_entity_poly.entity_id
_entity_poly.type
_entity_poly.pdbx_seq_one_letter_code
_entity_poly.pdbx_strand_id
1 'polypeptide(L)' 'VVNRESGKAEVNKGLCKGCGACVAGCRSDAITLPNEGNQEIMAAIEGVLFELGA' A
#
# COMPACT_ATOMS: atom_id res chain seq x y z
N VAL A 1 2.82 8.88 -13.01
CA VAL A 1 3.32 9.91 -13.95
C VAL A 1 4.06 10.98 -13.15
N VAL A 2 5.06 11.64 -13.70
CA VAL A 2 5.78 12.71 -12.97
C VAL A 2 5.16 14.06 -13.32
N ASN A 3 4.73 14.80 -12.30
CA ASN A 3 4.31 16.19 -12.45
C ASN A 3 5.55 17.05 -12.67
N ARG A 4 5.58 17.82 -13.77
CA ARG A 4 6.75 18.60 -14.17
C ARG A 4 6.93 19.91 -13.39
N GLU A 5 5.87 20.42 -12.78
CA GLU A 5 5.93 21.66 -11.98
C GLU A 5 6.44 21.36 -10.57
N SER A 6 5.90 20.32 -9.93
CA SER A 6 6.28 19.93 -8.57
C SER A 6 7.49 18.98 -8.53
N GLY A 7 7.82 18.34 -9.65
CA GLY A 7 8.83 17.27 -9.73
C GLY A 7 8.41 15.97 -9.04
N LYS A 8 7.17 15.88 -8.53
CA LYS A 8 6.68 14.73 -7.76
C LYS A 8 5.96 13.72 -8.63
N ALA A 9 6.02 12.45 -8.23
CA ALA A 9 5.21 11.41 -8.84
C ALA A 9 3.75 11.54 -8.40
N GLU A 10 2.82 11.46 -9.35
CA GLU A 10 1.39 11.50 -9.13
C GLU A 10 0.70 10.28 -9.77
N VAL A 11 -0.35 9.81 -9.09
CA VAL A 11 -1.20 8.70 -9.54
C VAL A 11 -2.51 9.25 -10.10
N ASN A 12 -2.84 8.86 -11.33
CA ASN A 12 -4.17 9.08 -11.87
C ASN A 12 -5.14 8.08 -11.24
N LYS A 13 -6.03 8.56 -10.38
CA LYS A 13 -7.00 7.73 -9.65
C LYS A 13 -7.99 7.02 -10.58
N GLY A 14 -8.34 7.59 -11.73
CA GLY A 14 -9.27 6.96 -12.69
C GLY A 14 -8.70 5.74 -13.41
N LEU A 15 -7.37 5.61 -13.47
CA LEU A 15 -6.68 4.47 -14.07
C LEU A 15 -6.14 3.49 -13.01
N CYS A 16 -6.04 3.92 -11.76
CA CYS A 16 -5.53 3.10 -10.66
C CYS A 16 -6.46 1.90 -10.41
N LYS A 17 -5.88 0.70 -10.36
CA LYS A 17 -6.61 -0.56 -10.06
C LYS A 17 -6.41 -1.04 -8.63
N GLY A 18 -5.57 -0.37 -7.85
CA GLY A 18 -5.29 -0.77 -6.47
C GLY A 18 -4.44 -2.04 -6.35
N CYS A 19 -3.46 -2.27 -7.24
CA CYS A 19 -2.61 -3.47 -7.17
C CYS A 19 -1.41 -3.38 -6.20
N GLY A 20 -1.22 -2.27 -5.50
CA GLY A 20 -0.16 -2.10 -4.50
C GLY A 20 1.30 -1.99 -5.02
N ALA A 21 1.58 -2.30 -6.29
CA ALA A 21 2.96 -2.37 -6.80
C ALA A 21 3.77 -1.07 -6.63
N CYS A 22 3.14 0.11 -6.78
CA CYS A 22 3.81 1.38 -6.59
C CYS A 22 4.12 1.69 -5.11
N VAL A 23 3.29 1.21 -4.18
CA VAL A 23 3.48 1.37 -2.74
C VAL A 23 4.64 0.47 -2.29
N ALA A 24 4.59 -0.81 -2.64
CA ALA A 24 5.64 -1.78 -2.31
C ALA A 24 7.03 -1.39 -2.88
N GLY A 25 7.07 -0.75 -4.05
CA GLY A 25 8.31 -0.29 -4.67
C GLY A 25 8.82 1.06 -4.16
N CYS A 26 8.03 1.82 -3.39
CA CYS A 26 8.39 3.18 -2.99
C CYS A 26 9.41 3.18 -1.85
N ARG A 27 10.68 3.41 -2.18
CA ARG A 27 11.78 3.46 -1.21
C ARG A 27 11.68 4.59 -0.19
N SER A 28 10.96 5.65 -0.56
CA SER A 28 10.76 6.85 0.26
C SER A 28 9.45 6.83 1.03
N ASP A 29 8.65 5.78 0.87
CA ASP A 29 7.34 5.64 1.51
C ASP A 29 6.42 6.86 1.28
N ALA A 30 6.46 7.43 0.07
CA ALA A 30 5.80 8.68 -0.27
C ALA A 30 4.33 8.51 -0.71
N ILE A 31 3.84 7.27 -0.76
CA ILE A 31 2.51 6.92 -1.25
C ILE A 31 1.95 5.73 -0.46
N THR A 32 0.65 5.78 -0.19
CA THR A 32 -0.09 4.72 0.51
C THR A 32 -1.28 4.29 -0.33
N LEU A 33 -1.65 3.01 -0.26
CA LEU A 33 -2.88 2.52 -0.87
C LEU A 33 -4.06 2.71 0.11
N PRO A 34 -5.16 3.33 -0.30
CA PRO A 34 -6.35 3.43 0.55
C PRO A 34 -6.90 2.03 0.86
N ASN A 35 -7.32 1.82 2.11
CA ASN A 35 -7.92 0.57 2.61
C ASN A 35 -6.96 -0.63 2.74
N GLU A 36 -5.65 -0.43 2.56
CA GLU A 36 -4.65 -1.40 3.00
C GLU A 36 -4.16 -1.01 4.39
N GLY A 37 -5.10 -0.95 5.35
CA GLY A 37 -4.72 -0.79 6.73
C GLY A 37 -3.97 -2.04 7.15
N ASN A 38 -2.66 -1.93 7.42
CA ASN A 38 -1.86 -3.03 7.98
C ASN A 38 -2.60 -3.74 9.12
N GLN A 39 -3.47 -3.04 9.85
CA GLN A 39 -4.35 -3.57 10.88
C GLN A 39 -5.14 -4.83 10.45
N GLU A 40 -5.78 -4.83 9.28
CA GLU A 40 -6.60 -5.97 8.84
C GLU A 40 -5.72 -7.17 8.44
N ILE A 41 -4.59 -6.90 7.80
CA ILE A 41 -3.60 -7.93 7.42
C ILE A 41 -2.95 -8.51 8.68
N MET A 42 -2.56 -7.67 9.63
CA MET A 42 -1.96 -8.08 10.90
C MET A 42 -2.97 -8.86 11.75
N ALA A 43 -4.24 -8.46 11.78
CA ALA A 43 -5.29 -9.23 12.46
C ALA A 43 -5.46 -10.62 11.86
N ALA A 44 -5.37 -10.76 10.52
CA ALA A 44 -5.38 -12.06 9.87
C ALA A 44 -4.14 -12.91 10.23
N ILE A 45 -2.94 -12.30 10.27
CA ILE A 45 -1.71 -12.98 10.67
C ILE A 45 -1.78 -13.44 12.13
N GLU A 46 -2.21 -12.57 13.04
CA GLU A 46 -2.39 -12.86 14.46
C GLU A 46 -3.43 -13.97 14.68
N GLY A 47 -4.55 -13.94 13.95
CA GLY A 47 -5.55 -15.01 14.00
C GLY A 47 -4.98 -16.37 13.62
N VAL A 48 -4.20 -16.44 12.54
CA VAL A 48 -3.54 -17.69 12.11
C VAL A 48 -2.47 -18.15 13.11
N LEU A 49 -1.68 -17.23 13.67
CA LEU A 49 -0.69 -17.54 14.71
C LEU A 49 -1.35 -18.11 15.97
N PHE A 50 -2.47 -17.52 16.39
CA PHE A 50 -3.24 -17.95 17.54
C PHE A 50 -3.79 -19.38 17.35
N GLU A 51 -4.32 -19.71 16.17
CA GLU A 51 -4.79 -21.07 15.85
C GLU A 51 -3.66 -22.11 15.83
N LEU A 52 -2.45 -21.70 15.46
CA LEU A 52 -1.27 -22.56 15.41
C LEU A 52 -0.53 -22.68 16.76
N GLY A 53 -0.99 -21.97 17.79
CA GLY A 53 -0.42 -22.03 19.15
C GLY A 53 0.97 -21.40 19.28
N ALA A 54 1.27 -20.40 18.44
CA ALA A 54 2.48 -19.59 18.51
C ALA A 54 2.34 -18.40 19.48
#